data_AF-A0A8T5XYX5-F1
#
_entry.id   AF-A0A8T5XYX5-F1
#
_cell.length_a   1.000
_cell.length_b   1.000
_cell.length_c   1.000
_cell.angle_alpha   90.00
_cell.angle_beta   90.00
_cell.angle_gamma   90.00
#
_symmetry.space_group_name_H-M   'P 1'
#
loop_
_entity.id
_entity.type
_entity.pdbx_description
1 polymer ?
#
loop_
_entity_poly.entity_id
_entity_poly.type
_entity_poly.pdbx_seq_one_letter_code
_entity_poly.pdbx_strand_id
1 'polypeptide(L)'
;MKKWYSLIDKIYRIENLKLAFKRVKKNKGAPGIDGESVSDFAFNLDYNIEFLHDRLKTNTYESKPVRRVEIEKPDGGVRSLGIPTVKDRVVQQAVVNIIGPIFDKTFHPSSYGYRPNHNQQQAVAKAERFMNRYGLKYVVDMDL
;
A
#
# COMPACT_ATOMS: atom_id res chain seq x y z
N MET A 1 -24.62 -9.90 3.28
CA MET A 1 -23.50 -8.97 2.95
C MET A 1 -23.47 -7.88 4.00
N LYS A 2 -22.36 -7.66 4.72
CA LYS A 2 -22.28 -6.55 5.70
C LYS A 2 -22.33 -5.22 4.93
N LYS A 3 -23.30 -4.35 5.26
CA LYS A 3 -23.35 -2.99 4.72
C LYS A 3 -22.38 -2.13 5.52
N TRP A 4 -21.43 -1.52 4.83
CA TRP A 4 -20.54 -0.52 5.41
C TRP A 4 -21.11 0.86 5.06
N TYR A 5 -21.42 1.65 6.08
CA TYR A 5 -21.71 3.08 5.90
C TYR A 5 -20.40 3.85 5.62
N SER A 6 -20.43 5.17 5.70
CA SER A 6 -19.26 6.01 5.48
C SER A 6 -18.02 5.53 6.26
N LEU A 7 -16.90 5.41 5.54
CA LEU A 7 -15.60 5.02 6.08
C LEU A 7 -14.63 6.20 6.17
N ILE A 8 -14.95 7.34 5.56
CA ILE A 8 -14.06 8.50 5.49
C ILE A 8 -13.71 9.03 6.88
N ASP A 9 -14.68 8.99 7.81
CA ASP A 9 -14.49 9.38 9.21
C ASP A 9 -13.46 8.54 9.94
N LYS A 10 -13.22 7.30 9.49
CA LYS A 10 -12.21 6.39 10.06
C LYS A 10 -10.86 6.61 9.41
N ILE A 11 -10.84 7.05 8.15
CA ILE A 11 -9.62 7.33 7.39
C ILE A 11 -8.91 8.53 8.00
N TYR A 12 -9.60 9.66 8.16
CA TYR A 12 -8.98 10.91 8.63
C TYR A 12 -8.76 11.00 10.14
N ARG A 13 -9.14 9.99 10.95
CA ARG A 13 -8.88 9.99 12.40
C ARG A 13 -7.39 10.16 12.68
N ILE A 14 -7.07 11.06 13.62
CA ILE A 14 -5.69 11.39 14.00
C ILE A 14 -4.91 10.12 14.37
N GLU A 15 -5.53 9.20 15.10
CA GLU A 15 -4.91 7.94 15.53
C GLU A 15 -4.57 7.04 14.33
N ASN A 16 -5.47 6.98 13.33
CA ASN A 16 -5.25 6.21 12.11
C ASN A 16 -4.16 6.83 11.24
N LEU A 17 -4.14 8.17 11.11
CA LEU A 17 -3.08 8.89 10.38
C LEU A 17 -1.71 8.70 11.07
N LYS A 18 -1.64 8.76 12.40
CA LYS A 18 -0.42 8.46 13.16
C LYS A 18 0.02 7.01 12.96
N LEU A 19 -0.90 6.05 12.97
CA LEU A 19 -0.61 4.65 12.68
C LEU A 19 -0.12 4.44 11.24
N ALA A 20 -0.74 5.11 10.28
CA ALA A 20 -0.33 5.09 8.88
C ALA A 20 1.09 5.63 8.71
N PHE A 21 1.41 6.76 9.35
CA PHE A 21 2.76 7.31 9.34
C PHE A 21 3.80 6.34 9.93
N LYS A 22 3.49 5.64 11.03
CA LYS A 22 4.40 4.62 11.58
C LYS A 22 4.74 3.54 10.55
N ARG A 23 3.77 3.10 9.74
CA ARG A 23 3.99 2.13 8.65
C ARG A 23 4.82 2.73 7.51
N VAL A 24 4.51 3.95 7.07
CA VAL A 24 5.29 4.65 6.04
C VAL A 24 6.74 4.86 6.49
N LYS A 25 6.96 5.24 7.75
CA LYS A 25 8.29 5.42 8.34
C LYS A 25 9.09 4.11 8.34
N LYS A 26 8.45 2.98 8.65
CA LYS A 26 9.09 1.66 8.62
C LYS A 26 9.57 1.28 7.21
N ASN A 27 8.86 1.70 6.16
CA ASN A 27 9.18 1.37 4.77
C ASN A 27 10.36 2.16 4.20
N LYS A 28 10.82 3.24 4.86
CA LYS A 28 12.02 4.03 4.47
C LYS A 28 12.05 4.49 3.00
N GLY A 29 10.88 4.76 2.40
CA GLY A 29 10.78 5.15 1.00
C GLY A 29 11.42 6.52 0.72
N ALA A 30 11.96 6.68 -0.48
CA ALA A 30 12.55 7.93 -0.94
C ALA A 30 11.53 9.10 -0.98
N PRO A 31 11.98 10.36 -0.97
CA PRO A 31 11.11 11.52 -1.08
C PRO A 31 10.28 11.53 -2.37
N GLY A 32 9.11 12.18 -2.32
CA GLY A 32 8.27 12.40 -3.50
C GLY A 32 8.76 13.58 -4.34
N ILE A 33 7.86 14.16 -5.14
CA ILE A 33 8.20 15.28 -6.04
C ILE A 33 8.49 16.59 -5.30
N ASP A 34 8.06 16.70 -4.05
CA ASP A 34 8.28 17.86 -3.19
C ASP A 34 9.53 17.77 -2.32
N GLY A 35 10.32 16.70 -2.45
CA GLY A 35 11.60 16.55 -1.75
C GLY A 35 11.50 16.28 -0.25
N GLU A 36 10.31 16.34 0.36
CA GLU A 36 10.10 16.08 1.78
C GLU A 36 10.44 14.61 2.10
N SER A 37 11.41 14.41 2.99
CA SER A 37 11.81 13.09 3.47
C SER A 37 10.89 12.61 4.61
N VAL A 38 10.98 11.31 4.91
CA VAL A 38 10.28 10.74 6.07
C VAL A 38 10.73 11.38 7.39
N SER A 39 12.00 11.79 7.49
CA SER A 39 12.53 12.52 8.66
C SER A 39 11.97 13.93 8.77
N ASP A 40 11.86 14.66 7.66
CA ASP A 40 11.30 16.03 7.66
C ASP A 40 9.84 16.00 8.08
N PHE A 41 9.07 15.05 7.53
CA PHE A 41 7.68 14.85 7.94
C PHE A 41 7.58 14.49 9.43
N ALA A 42 8.51 13.66 9.95
CA ALA A 42 8.54 13.26 11.35
C ALA A 42 8.87 14.42 12.30
N PHE A 43 9.69 15.38 11.85
CA PHE A 43 10.12 16.52 12.64
C PHE A 43 8.91 17.39 13.04
N ASN A 44 8.00 17.62 12.10
CA ASN A 44 6.74 18.36 12.32
C ASN A 44 5.52 17.44 12.38
N LEU A 45 5.65 16.27 13.04
CA LEU A 45 4.64 15.20 12.94
C LEU A 45 3.23 15.65 13.33
N ASP A 46 3.06 16.28 14.50
CA ASP A 46 1.71 16.63 14.98
C ASP A 46 1.03 17.64 14.05
N TYR A 47 1.75 18.70 13.65
CA TYR A 47 1.27 19.65 12.64
C TYR A 47 0.90 18.97 11.32
N ASN A 48 1.75 18.07 10.81
CA ASN A 48 1.48 17.38 9.55
C ASN A 48 0.25 16.45 9.65
N ILE A 49 0.04 15.80 10.79
CA ILE A 49 -1.14 14.96 11.01
C ILE A 49 -2.41 15.79 11.13
N GLU A 50 -2.39 16.90 11.86
CA GLU A 50 -3.52 17.83 11.97
C GLU A 50 -3.87 18.43 10.61
N PHE A 51 -2.85 18.85 9.85
CA PHE A 51 -3.03 19.32 8.47
C PHE A 51 -3.76 18.27 7.60
N LEU A 52 -3.34 17.01 7.65
CA LEU A 52 -3.99 15.94 6.90
C LEU A 52 -5.41 15.66 7.42
N HIS A 53 -5.62 15.68 8.73
CA HIS A 53 -6.93 15.51 9.36
C HIS A 53 -7.94 16.53 8.81
N ASP A 54 -7.61 17.82 8.90
CA ASP A 54 -8.50 18.91 8.50
C ASP A 54 -8.79 18.89 7.00
N ARG A 55 -7.76 18.69 6.18
CA ARG A 55 -7.91 18.67 4.72
C ARG A 55 -8.75 17.48 4.25
N LEU A 56 -8.56 16.30 4.83
CA LEU A 56 -9.38 15.12 4.50
C LEU A 56 -10.81 15.27 5.01
N LYS A 57 -11.00 15.79 6.23
CA LYS A 57 -12.32 16.01 6.83
C LYS A 57 -13.15 17.03 6.06
N THR A 58 -12.51 18.08 5.55
CA THR A 58 -13.15 19.14 4.76
C THR A 58 -13.20 18.84 3.26
N ASN A 59 -12.69 17.68 2.82
CA ASN A 59 -12.60 17.28 1.41
C ASN A 59 -11.82 18.29 0.54
N THR A 60 -10.77 18.88 1.10
CA THR A 60 -9.88 19.86 0.43
C THR A 60 -8.44 19.34 0.29
N TYR A 61 -8.21 18.06 0.57
CA TYR A 61 -6.93 17.41 0.34
C TYR A 61 -6.74 17.14 -1.16
N GLU A 62 -5.65 17.67 -1.72
CA GLU A 62 -5.25 17.39 -3.10
C GLU A 62 -3.93 16.61 -3.10
N SER A 63 -3.96 15.44 -3.73
CA SER A 63 -2.76 14.61 -3.88
C SER A 63 -1.81 15.20 -4.91
N LYS A 64 -0.50 15.05 -4.70
CA LYS A 64 0.49 15.50 -5.68
C LYS A 64 0.78 14.43 -6.74
N PRO A 65 1.26 14.82 -7.93
CA PRO A 65 1.79 13.88 -8.91
C PRO A 65 2.92 13.01 -8.32
N VAL A 66 2.98 11.74 -8.72
CA VAL A 66 4.07 10.85 -8.31
C VAL A 66 5.37 11.24 -9.00
N ARG A 67 6.49 11.21 -8.27
CA ARG A 67 7.83 11.42 -8.85
C ARG A 67 8.25 10.17 -9.61
N ARG A 68 8.57 10.32 -10.89
CA ARG A 68 9.12 9.23 -11.71
C ARG A 68 10.60 9.03 -11.38
N VAL A 69 10.98 7.78 -11.15
CA VAL A 69 12.37 7.36 -10.96
C VAL A 69 12.61 6.11 -11.78
N GLU A 70 13.73 6.08 -12.47
CA GLU A 70 14.19 4.92 -13.20
C GLU A 70 15.25 4.19 -12.37
N ILE A 71 15.06 2.89 -12.17
CA ILE A 71 16.04 2.01 -11.56
C ILE A 71 16.39 0.90 -12.53
N GLU A 72 17.66 0.51 -12.57
CA GLU A 72 18.11 -0.60 -13.38
C GLU A 72 17.56 -1.92 -12.82
N LYS A 73 17.15 -2.82 -13.71
CA LYS A 73 16.80 -4.19 -13.31
C LYS A 73 18.07 -5.07 -13.24
N PRO A 74 18.11 -6.07 -12.36
CA PRO A 74 19.26 -7.00 -12.29
C PRO A 74 19.55 -7.77 -13.58
N ASP A 75 18.52 -8.01 -14.39
CA ASP A 75 18.54 -8.77 -15.65
C ASP A 75 18.67 -7.88 -16.90
N GLY A 76 18.85 -6.56 -16.72
CA GLY A 76 18.93 -5.58 -17.80
C GLY A 76 17.62 -4.83 -18.04
N GLY A 77 17.75 -3.62 -18.58
CA GLY A 77 16.63 -2.69 -18.78
C GLY A 77 16.28 -1.88 -17.54
N VAL A 78 15.22 -1.08 -17.67
CA VAL A 78 14.83 -0.05 -16.69
C VAL A 78 13.45 -0.38 -16.09
N ARG A 79 13.31 -0.18 -14.78
CA ARG A 79 12.03 -0.18 -14.07
C ARG A 79 11.67 1.25 -13.69
N SER A 80 10.60 1.77 -14.26
CA SER A 80 10.03 3.05 -13.86
C SER A 80 9.20 2.88 -12.59
N LEU A 81 9.56 3.62 -11.53
CA LEU A 81 8.82 3.72 -10.28
C LEU A 81 8.11 5.07 -10.21
N GLY A 82 6.89 5.05 -9.66
CA GLY A 82 6.19 6.26 -9.23
C GLY A 82 6.25 6.38 -7.71
N ILE A 83 6.92 7.41 -7.21
CA ILE A 83 7.09 7.63 -5.77
C ILE A 83 6.16 8.79 -5.35
N PRO A 84 5.06 8.50 -4.60
CA PRO A 84 4.21 9.55 -4.04
C PRO A 84 4.94 10.32 -2.94
N THR A 85 4.43 11.48 -2.56
CA THR A 85 4.95 12.26 -1.42
C THR A 85 4.72 11.54 -0.09
N VAL A 86 5.43 11.96 0.96
CA VAL A 86 5.24 11.34 2.30
C VAL A 86 3.79 11.52 2.75
N LYS A 87 3.21 12.72 2.56
CA LYS A 87 1.79 13.02 2.82
C LYS A 87 0.87 12.05 2.08
N ASP A 88 1.05 11.91 0.78
CA ASP A 88 0.23 11.00 -0.04
C ASP A 88 0.35 9.55 0.41
N ARG A 89 1.55 9.08 0.75
CA ARG A 89 1.75 7.72 1.28
C ARG A 89 1.08 7.53 2.63
N VAL A 90 1.07 8.54 3.50
CA VAL A 90 0.35 8.49 4.79
C VAL A 90 -1.16 8.37 4.54
N VAL A 91 -1.72 9.18 3.64
CA VAL A 91 -3.15 9.13 3.30
C VAL A 91 -3.52 7.78 2.67
N GLN A 92 -2.76 7.31 1.67
CA GLN A 92 -2.97 6.01 1.04
C GLN A 92 -2.89 4.87 2.05
N GLN A 93 -1.90 4.89 2.95
CA GLN A 93 -1.77 3.90 4.00
C GLN A 93 -2.92 3.97 5.01
N ALA A 94 -3.42 5.16 5.34
CA ALA A 94 -4.58 5.35 6.20
C ALA A 94 -5.85 4.76 5.58
N VAL A 95 -6.02 4.89 4.25
CA VAL A 95 -7.09 4.21 3.50
C VAL A 95 -6.94 2.70 3.63
N VAL A 96 -5.74 2.15 3.35
CA VAL A 96 -5.46 0.71 3.42
C VAL A 96 -5.72 0.14 4.82
N ASN A 97 -5.41 0.89 5.88
CA ASN A 97 -5.68 0.47 7.27
C ASN A 97 -7.17 0.16 7.50
N ILE A 98 -8.06 0.91 6.84
CA ILE A 98 -9.51 0.79 6.98
C ILE A 98 -10.10 -0.25 6.02
N ILE A 99 -9.76 -0.17 4.74
CA ILE A 99 -10.37 -1.04 3.71
C ILE A 99 -9.72 -2.42 3.64
N GLY A 100 -8.43 -2.53 3.95
CA GLY A 100 -7.67 -3.78 3.85
C GLY A 100 -8.32 -4.94 4.62
N PRO A 101 -8.62 -4.79 5.93
CA PRO A 101 -9.27 -5.84 6.72
C PRO A 101 -10.69 -6.22 6.27
N ILE A 102 -11.34 -5.36 5.47
CA ILE A 102 -12.67 -5.61 4.90
C ILE A 102 -12.53 -6.50 3.66
N PHE A 103 -11.67 -6.10 2.71
CA PHE A 103 -11.49 -6.80 1.45
C PHE A 103 -10.68 -8.09 1.58
N ASP A 104 -9.68 -8.13 2.47
CA ASP A 104 -8.81 -9.31 2.61
C ASP A 104 -9.59 -10.60 2.93
N LYS A 105 -10.72 -10.48 3.64
CA LYS A 105 -11.63 -11.60 3.97
C LYS A 105 -12.40 -12.14 2.77
N THR A 106 -12.48 -11.37 1.69
CA THR A 106 -13.22 -11.70 0.47
C THR A 106 -12.32 -12.23 -0.64
N PHE A 107 -11.00 -12.08 -0.51
CA PHE A 107 -10.06 -12.54 -1.52
C PHE A 107 -9.99 -14.06 -1.59
N HIS A 108 -9.79 -14.56 -2.81
CA HIS A 108 -9.70 -15.98 -3.08
C HIS A 108 -8.52 -16.61 -2.31
N PRO A 109 -8.64 -17.84 -1.78
CA PRO A 109 -7.54 -18.51 -1.06
C PRO A 109 -6.28 -18.82 -1.90
N SER A 110 -6.31 -18.57 -3.21
CA SER A 110 -5.12 -18.63 -4.10
C SER A 110 -4.55 -17.25 -4.44
N SER A 111 -5.03 -16.17 -3.81
CA SER A 111 -4.46 -14.84 -3.96
C SER A 111 -3.42 -14.60 -2.87
N TYR A 112 -2.17 -14.36 -3.25
CA TYR A 112 -1.03 -14.25 -2.33
C TYR A 112 -0.34 -12.87 -2.35
N GLY A 113 -0.43 -12.15 -3.48
CA GLY A 113 0.28 -10.89 -3.68
C GLY A 113 -0.21 -9.79 -2.75
N TYR A 114 0.71 -9.08 -2.11
CA TYR A 114 0.46 -7.89 -1.30
C TYR A 114 -0.54 -8.05 -0.14
N ARG A 115 -0.75 -9.29 0.34
CA ARG A 115 -1.69 -9.58 1.42
C ARG A 115 -0.98 -9.81 2.76
N PRO A 116 -1.55 -9.36 3.90
CA PRO A 116 -1.02 -9.68 5.21
C PRO A 116 -0.91 -11.20 5.41
N ASN A 117 0.20 -11.65 6.01
CA ASN A 117 0.48 -13.07 6.32
C ASN A 117 0.52 -14.01 5.09
N HIS A 118 0.58 -13.45 3.88
CA HIS A 118 0.79 -14.22 2.65
C HIS A 118 2.14 -13.86 2.02
N ASN A 119 2.71 -14.81 1.28
CA ASN A 119 3.97 -14.60 0.56
C ASN A 119 4.05 -15.45 -0.71
N GLN A 120 5.06 -15.17 -1.54
CA GLN A 120 5.29 -15.86 -2.81
C GLN A 120 5.57 -17.37 -2.64
N GLN A 121 6.21 -17.78 -1.55
CA GLN A 121 6.53 -19.20 -1.32
C GLN A 121 5.28 -20.04 -1.10
N GLN A 122 4.26 -19.49 -0.44
CA GLN A 122 2.97 -20.16 -0.29
C GLN A 122 2.26 -20.37 -1.64
N ALA A 123 2.42 -19.45 -2.59
CA ALA A 123 1.88 -19.59 -3.95
C ALA A 123 2.56 -20.75 -4.69
N VAL A 124 3.91 -20.81 -4.63
CA VAL A 124 4.71 -21.90 -5.21
C VAL A 124 4.34 -23.24 -4.59
N ALA A 125 4.28 -23.33 -3.26
CA ALA A 125 3.92 -24.57 -2.56
C ALA A 125 2.51 -25.07 -2.93
N LYS A 126 1.56 -24.17 -3.20
CA LYS A 126 0.23 -24.57 -3.68
C LYS A 126 0.26 -25.10 -5.10
N ALA A 127 1.04 -24.49 -5.99
CA ALA A 127 1.25 -24.99 -7.34
C ALA A 127 1.90 -26.39 -7.33
N GLU A 128 2.94 -26.59 -6.52
CA GLU A 128 3.58 -27.90 -6.32
C GLU A 128 2.59 -28.96 -5.81
N ARG A 129 1.74 -28.60 -4.85
CA ARG A 129 0.68 -29.48 -4.38
C ARG A 129 -0.30 -29.86 -5.49
N PHE A 130 -0.63 -28.96 -6.41
CA PHE A 130 -1.49 -29.27 -7.55
C PHE A 130 -0.86 -30.28 -8.50
N MET A 131 0.43 -30.12 -8.80
CA MET A 131 1.19 -31.08 -9.61
C MET A 131 1.25 -32.46 -8.93
N ASN A 132 1.68 -32.50 -7.66
CA ASN A 132 1.99 -33.74 -6.96
C ASN A 132 0.74 -34.54 -6.55
N ARG A 133 -0.33 -33.85 -6.12
CA ARG A 133 -1.53 -34.52 -5.59
C ARG A 133 -2.58 -34.80 -6.64
N TYR A 134 -2.70 -33.94 -7.65
CA TYR A 134 -3.78 -34.01 -8.64
C TYR A 134 -3.27 -34.26 -10.06
N GLY A 135 -1.96 -34.39 -10.27
CA GLY A 135 -1.38 -34.71 -11.57
C GLY A 135 -1.49 -33.58 -12.61
N LEU A 136 -1.74 -32.34 -12.17
CA LEU A 136 -1.88 -31.18 -13.06
C LEU A 136 -0.49 -30.70 -13.53
N LYS A 137 0.04 -31.31 -14.59
CA LYS A 137 1.42 -31.10 -15.07
C LYS A 137 1.60 -29.96 -16.08
N TYR A 138 0.51 -29.35 -16.53
CA TYR A 138 0.54 -28.25 -17.50
C TYR A 138 0.18 -26.94 -16.81
N VAL A 139 0.91 -25.87 -17.16
CA VAL A 139 0.68 -24.52 -16.65
C VAL A 139 0.19 -23.66 -17.81
N VAL A 140 -0.84 -22.87 -17.54
CA VAL A 140 -1.25 -21.75 -18.38
C VAL A 140 -0.65 -20.50 -17.74
N ASP A 141 0.43 -20.00 -18.34
CA ASP A 141 1.12 -18.80 -17.87
C ASP A 141 0.52 -17.56 -18.52
N MET A 142 0.26 -16.53 -17.71
CA MET A 142 -0.46 -15.33 -18.13
C MET A 142 0.23 -14.09 -17.57
N ASP A 143 0.46 -13.11 -18.44
CA ASP A 143 1.02 -11.79 -18.10
C ASP A 143 0.06 -10.68 -18.58
N LEU A 144 0.03 -9.54 -17.88
CA LEU A 144 -0.88 -8.41 -18.11
C LEU A 144 -0.16 -7.12 -18.46
#